data_AF-W0TFP6-F1
#
_entry.id   AF-W0TFP6-F1
#
_cell.length_a   1.000
_cell.length_b   1.000
_cell.length_c   1.000
_cell.angle_alpha   90.00
_cell.angle_beta   90.00
_cell.angle_gamma   90.00
#
_symmetry.space_group_name_H-M   'P 1'
#
loop_
_entity.id
_entity.type
_entity.pdbx_description
1 polymer ?
#
loop_
_entity_poly.entity_id
_entity_poly.type
_entity_poly.pdbx_seq_one_letter_code
_entity_poly.pdbx_strand_id
1 'polypeptide(L)'
;MQYIFALILLLCQLVNPCLAFDIKGRLDLKLRNVSNHDIMRTQFKIYRINDDSNDIYSLSTRLESAAGEFTFRDVPIDTGLNQTTYFALHSSSLEFNLKPNRILIEVIGSGADAEPTVKAYENKFGREYFPSPDILFPETLKPVELDAEGRITITVMNKQPIRRYIIVRNPGILSSGPIASILNSRLKLAGVITVIMMFVFPFLLEKLDPETAKAVRQQKFEKANAKYLTKDKK
;
A
#
# COMPACT_ATOMS: atom_id res chain seq x y z
N MET A 1 -26.27 -2.61 -57.31
CA MET A 1 -25.00 -3.11 -56.73
C MET A 1 -24.02 -1.97 -56.40
N GLN A 2 -23.73 -1.06 -57.34
CA GLN A 2 -22.73 0.02 -57.14
C GLN A 2 -23.10 1.02 -56.04
N TYR A 3 -24.39 1.41 -55.92
CA TYR A 3 -24.87 2.31 -54.86
C TYR A 3 -24.84 1.70 -53.46
N ILE A 4 -25.02 0.37 -53.34
CA ILE A 4 -24.96 -0.34 -52.07
C ILE A 4 -23.51 -0.36 -51.55
N PHE A 5 -22.55 -0.57 -52.46
CA PHE A 5 -21.12 -0.55 -52.12
C PHE A 5 -20.64 0.85 -51.68
N ALA A 6 -21.12 1.90 -52.33
CA ALA A 6 -20.84 3.28 -51.94
C ALA A 6 -21.45 3.65 -50.57
N LEU A 7 -22.66 3.17 -50.28
CA LEU A 7 -23.31 3.39 -48.98
C LEU A 7 -22.54 2.69 -47.84
N ILE A 8 -22.04 1.48 -48.07
CA ILE A 8 -21.23 0.72 -47.10
C ILE A 8 -19.90 1.44 -46.82
N LEU A 9 -19.22 1.94 -47.85
CA LEU A 9 -17.99 2.73 -47.69
C LEU A 9 -18.22 4.03 -46.91
N LEU A 10 -19.35 4.71 -47.16
CA LEU A 10 -19.73 5.92 -46.42
C LEU A 10 -20.07 5.62 -44.94
N LEU A 11 -20.73 4.49 -44.68
CA LEU A 11 -21.01 3.98 -43.33
C LEU A 11 -19.72 3.59 -42.59
N CYS A 12 -18.73 3.01 -43.28
CA CYS A 12 -17.43 2.69 -42.71
C CYS A 12 -16.62 3.95 -42.37
N GLN A 13 -16.76 5.05 -43.14
CA GLN A 13 -16.10 6.32 -42.81
C GLN A 13 -16.73 7.07 -41.62
N LEU A 14 -17.98 6.75 -41.26
CA LEU A 14 -18.61 7.26 -40.03
C LEU A 14 -18.10 6.56 -38.77
N VAL A 15 -17.48 5.39 -38.90
CA VAL A 15 -16.81 4.68 -37.80
C VAL A 15 -15.38 5.17 -37.74
N ASN A 16 -15.16 6.35 -37.15
CA ASN A 16 -13.82 6.79 -36.82
C ASN A 16 -13.29 5.83 -35.73
N PRO A 17 -12.24 5.03 -35.97
CA PRO A 17 -11.69 4.16 -34.95
C PRO A 17 -10.97 5.06 -33.94
N CYS A 18 -11.69 5.52 -32.91
CA CYS A 18 -11.05 6.02 -31.71
C CYS A 18 -10.33 4.81 -31.11
N LEU A 19 -9.00 4.79 -31.22
CA LEU A 19 -8.17 3.77 -30.58
C LEU A 19 -8.31 3.97 -29.07
N ALA A 20 -9.07 3.07 -28.47
CA ALA A 20 -9.40 3.02 -27.06
C ALA A 20 -8.37 2.14 -26.35
N PHE A 21 -7.71 2.66 -25.32
CA PHE A 21 -6.72 1.93 -24.52
C PHE A 21 -7.25 1.62 -23.13
N ASP A 22 -6.95 0.43 -22.63
CA ASP A 22 -7.39 -0.01 -21.31
C ASP A 22 -6.29 0.18 -20.26
N ILE A 23 -6.55 1.03 -19.26
CA ILE A 23 -5.65 1.20 -18.13
C ILE A 23 -6.08 0.23 -17.02
N LYS A 24 -5.20 -0.73 -16.70
CA LYS A 24 -5.44 -1.78 -15.71
C LYS A 24 -4.68 -1.53 -14.41
N GLY A 25 -5.31 -1.88 -13.29
CA GLY A 25 -4.67 -1.83 -11.98
C GLY A 25 -5.21 -2.87 -11.01
N ARG A 26 -4.52 -3.00 -9.87
CA ARG A 26 -4.83 -3.96 -8.83
C ARG A 26 -4.67 -3.35 -7.45
N LEU A 27 -5.67 -3.54 -6.60
CA LEU A 27 -5.64 -3.21 -5.18
C LEU A 27 -5.21 -4.43 -4.37
N ASP A 28 -4.07 -4.33 -3.69
CA ASP A 28 -3.59 -5.32 -2.74
C ASP A 28 -3.76 -4.84 -1.29
N LEU A 29 -4.63 -5.54 -0.56
CA LEU A 29 -4.91 -5.25 0.84
C LEU A 29 -3.89 -5.89 1.81
N LYS A 30 -3.01 -6.80 1.34
CA LYS A 30 -1.97 -7.56 2.10
C LYS A 30 -2.44 -8.42 3.28
N LEU A 31 -3.50 -8.01 3.97
CA LEU A 31 -4.03 -8.59 5.22
C LEU A 31 -5.09 -9.65 4.95
N ARG A 32 -5.88 -9.46 3.88
CA ARG A 32 -6.97 -10.34 3.46
C ARG A 32 -7.32 -10.08 1.99
N ASN A 33 -8.06 -11.01 1.39
CA ASN A 33 -8.64 -10.79 0.06
C ASN A 33 -9.71 -9.70 0.08
N VAL A 34 -9.95 -9.09 -1.09
CA VAL A 34 -10.97 -8.08 -1.29
C VAL A 34 -12.35 -8.74 -1.17
N SER A 35 -13.21 -8.16 -0.33
CA SER A 35 -14.59 -8.60 -0.17
C SER A 35 -15.55 -7.74 -0.99
N ASN A 36 -16.77 -8.23 -1.23
CA ASN A 36 -17.80 -7.48 -1.94
C ASN A 36 -18.11 -6.12 -1.28
N HIS A 37 -17.96 -6.01 0.04
CA HIS A 37 -18.13 -4.75 0.75
C HIS A 37 -17.05 -3.72 0.37
N ASP A 38 -15.81 -4.18 0.24
CA ASP A 38 -14.67 -3.32 -0.15
C ASP A 38 -14.81 -2.84 -1.60
N ILE A 39 -15.35 -3.69 -2.48
CA ILE A 39 -15.62 -3.39 -3.88
C ILE A 39 -16.55 -2.18 -4.03
N MET A 40 -17.64 -2.15 -3.25
CA MET A 40 -18.62 -1.07 -3.31
C MET A 40 -18.11 0.25 -2.71
N ARG A 41 -17.14 0.19 -1.81
CA ARG A 41 -16.62 1.33 -1.03
C ARG A 41 -15.28 1.87 -1.51
N THR A 42 -14.76 1.32 -2.59
CA THR A 42 -13.49 1.72 -3.19
C THR A 42 -13.72 2.16 -4.62
N GLN A 43 -13.23 3.35 -4.95
CA GLN A 43 -13.41 3.98 -6.25
C GLN A 43 -12.09 4.57 -6.72
N PHE A 44 -11.85 4.41 -8.02
CA PHE A 44 -10.72 4.97 -8.73
C PHE A 44 -11.23 5.94 -9.77
N LYS A 45 -10.56 7.08 -9.91
CA LYS A 45 -10.92 8.09 -10.91
C LYS A 45 -9.68 8.59 -11.62
N ILE A 46 -9.73 8.65 -12.95
CA ILE A 46 -8.68 9.23 -13.79
C ILE A 46 -9.15 10.57 -14.38
N TYR A 47 -8.19 11.45 -14.62
CA TYR A 47 -8.37 12.73 -15.29
C TYR A 47 -7.23 12.95 -16.27
N ARG A 48 -7.51 13.46 -17.47
CA ARG A 48 -6.46 13.90 -18.40
C ARG A 48 -5.93 15.26 -17.96
N ILE A 49 -4.60 15.45 -17.95
CA ILE A 49 -3.96 16.67 -17.44
C ILE A 49 -3.54 17.62 -18.58
N ASN A 50 -3.27 17.10 -19.77
CA ASN A 50 -2.70 17.86 -20.89
C ASN A 50 -3.67 17.98 -22.08
N ASP A 51 -4.93 18.31 -21.83
CA ASP A 51 -5.85 18.59 -22.93
C ASP A 51 -5.97 20.11 -23.13
N ASP A 52 -5.53 20.61 -24.28
CA ASP A 52 -5.77 21.98 -24.72
C ASP A 52 -7.25 22.19 -25.12
N SER A 53 -8.03 21.11 -25.19
CA SER A 53 -9.47 21.19 -25.38
C SER A 53 -10.19 21.55 -24.07
N ASN A 54 -11.23 22.38 -24.18
CA ASN A 54 -12.02 22.86 -23.04
C ASN A 54 -12.75 21.73 -22.26
N ASP A 55 -12.75 20.51 -22.77
CA ASP A 55 -13.46 19.37 -22.19
C ASP A 55 -12.51 18.50 -21.36
N ILE A 56 -12.66 18.58 -20.03
CA ILE A 56 -11.87 17.78 -19.10
C ILE A 56 -12.32 16.32 -19.18
N TYR A 57 -11.52 15.46 -19.82
CA TYR A 57 -11.77 14.02 -19.79
C TYR A 57 -11.61 13.46 -18.36
N SER A 58 -12.65 12.80 -17.86
CA SER A 58 -12.59 12.07 -16.60
C SER A 58 -13.41 10.80 -16.64
N LEU A 59 -12.86 9.73 -16.06
CA LEU A 59 -13.53 8.43 -15.99
C LEU A 59 -13.36 7.87 -14.58
N SER A 60 -14.41 7.21 -14.07
CA SER A 60 -14.34 6.54 -12.77
C SER A 60 -14.70 5.06 -12.89
N THR A 61 -13.95 4.23 -12.20
CA THR A 61 -14.16 2.79 -12.12
C THR A 61 -14.16 2.32 -10.67
N ARG A 62 -14.60 1.08 -10.46
CA ARG A 62 -14.60 0.39 -9.17
C ARG A 62 -13.81 -0.91 -9.33
N LEU A 63 -13.64 -1.63 -8.22
CA LEU A 63 -13.07 -2.97 -8.25
C LEU A 63 -14.03 -3.92 -9.00
N GLU A 64 -13.50 -4.81 -9.83
CA GLU A 64 -14.25 -5.79 -10.61
C GLU A 64 -14.25 -7.17 -9.94
N SER A 65 -13.19 -7.50 -9.18
CA SER A 65 -12.94 -8.85 -8.68
C SER A 65 -12.47 -8.88 -7.22
N ALA A 66 -12.64 -10.04 -6.56
CA ALA A 66 -12.07 -10.34 -5.24
C ALA A 66 -10.53 -10.38 -5.25
N ALA A 67 -9.91 -10.48 -6.43
CA ALA A 67 -8.47 -10.31 -6.63
C ALA A 67 -8.01 -8.83 -6.51
N GLY A 68 -8.96 -7.89 -6.44
CA GLY A 68 -8.72 -6.46 -6.33
C GLY A 68 -8.47 -5.76 -7.66
N GLU A 69 -8.83 -6.37 -8.78
CA GLU A 69 -8.59 -5.82 -10.11
C GLU A 69 -9.58 -4.68 -10.43
N PHE A 70 -9.10 -3.69 -11.17
CA PHE A 70 -9.92 -2.62 -11.74
C PHE A 70 -9.40 -2.24 -13.12
N THR A 71 -10.32 -1.88 -14.01
CA THR A 71 -10.00 -1.50 -15.39
C THR A 71 -10.72 -0.20 -15.74
N PHE A 72 -9.99 0.73 -16.34
CA PHE A 72 -10.56 1.84 -17.09
C PHE A 72 -10.61 1.44 -18.55
N ARG A 73 -11.82 1.31 -19.08
CA ARG A 73 -12.05 0.93 -20.48
C ARG A 73 -12.14 2.16 -21.35
N ASP A 74 -11.69 2.02 -22.58
CA ASP A 74 -11.84 3.02 -23.63
C ASP A 74 -11.24 4.40 -23.28
N VAL A 75 -10.01 4.39 -22.76
CA VAL A 75 -9.29 5.63 -22.45
C VAL A 75 -8.73 6.20 -23.76
N PRO A 76 -9.04 7.47 -24.12
CA PRO A 76 -8.55 8.09 -25.33
C PRO A 76 -7.05 8.40 -25.18
N ILE A 77 -6.23 7.94 -26.12
CA ILE A 77 -4.78 8.14 -26.10
C ILE A 77 -4.30 8.72 -27.43
N ASP A 78 -3.20 9.46 -27.36
CA ASP A 78 -2.54 9.98 -28.55
C ASP A 78 -1.58 8.91 -29.08
N THR A 79 -1.82 8.39 -30.28
CA THR A 79 -1.07 7.27 -30.86
C THR A 79 0.14 7.70 -31.71
N GLY A 80 0.39 9.01 -31.82
CA GLY A 80 1.54 9.53 -32.54
C GLY A 80 2.86 9.04 -31.94
N LEU A 81 3.89 8.96 -32.77
CA LEU A 81 5.20 8.46 -32.36
C LEU A 81 5.79 9.36 -31.27
N ASN A 82 6.04 8.79 -30.08
CA ASN A 82 6.48 9.51 -28.88
C ASN A 82 5.51 10.60 -28.39
N GLN A 83 4.22 10.54 -28.76
CA GLN A 83 3.22 11.40 -28.13
C GLN A 83 2.87 10.84 -26.75
N THR A 84 2.91 11.71 -25.75
CA THR A 84 2.66 11.33 -24.36
C THR A 84 1.33 11.88 -23.89
N THR A 85 0.41 11.00 -23.52
CA THR A 85 -0.84 11.38 -22.85
C THR A 85 -0.69 11.16 -21.35
N TYR A 86 -0.98 12.20 -20.56
CA TYR A 86 -0.84 12.16 -19.10
C TYR A 86 -2.21 12.07 -18.41
N PHE A 87 -2.32 11.13 -17.48
CA PHE A 87 -3.49 10.96 -16.63
C PHE A 87 -3.13 11.04 -15.15
N ALA A 88 -3.94 11.74 -14.37
CA ALA A 88 -3.91 11.69 -12.91
C ALA A 88 -4.89 10.63 -12.42
N LEU A 89 -4.39 9.54 -11.83
CA LEU A 89 -5.19 8.55 -11.12
C LEU A 89 -5.33 8.91 -9.65
N HIS A 90 -6.57 8.98 -9.21
CA HIS A 90 -6.98 9.22 -7.84
C HIS A 90 -7.60 7.95 -7.27
N SER A 91 -6.93 7.34 -6.30
CA SER A 91 -7.45 6.19 -5.57
C SER A 91 -8.14 6.63 -4.28
N SER A 92 -9.34 6.14 -4.03
CA SER A 92 -10.10 6.46 -2.82
C SER A 92 -10.82 5.25 -2.28
N SER A 93 -10.81 5.08 -0.96
CA SER A 93 -11.61 4.08 -0.27
C SER A 93 -12.22 4.70 0.98
N LEU A 94 -13.45 4.29 1.31
CA LEU A 94 -14.07 4.68 2.56
C LEU A 94 -13.46 3.88 3.73
N GLU A 95 -13.02 2.65 3.53
CA GLU A 95 -12.55 1.80 4.65
C GLU A 95 -11.05 1.88 4.87
N PHE A 96 -10.27 2.12 3.82
CA PHE A 96 -8.82 2.00 3.88
C PHE A 96 -8.11 3.31 3.54
N ASN A 97 -6.93 3.51 4.14
CA ASN A 97 -5.99 4.51 3.67
C ASN A 97 -5.10 3.87 2.61
N LEU A 98 -5.33 4.25 1.35
CA LEU A 98 -4.60 3.73 0.20
C LEU A 98 -3.28 4.46 -0.02
N LYS A 99 -2.29 3.72 -0.52
CA LYS A 99 -0.98 4.19 -0.95
C LYS A 99 -0.55 3.45 -2.23
N PRO A 100 -0.17 4.16 -3.30
CA PRO A 100 -0.18 5.63 -3.44
C PRO A 100 -1.61 6.17 -3.60
N ASN A 101 -1.86 7.40 -3.13
CA ASN A 101 -3.18 8.06 -3.24
C ASN A 101 -3.34 8.78 -4.60
N ARG A 102 -2.24 9.36 -5.09
CA ARG A 102 -2.15 10.05 -6.37
C ARG A 102 -1.08 9.37 -7.21
N ILE A 103 -1.41 9.05 -8.44
CA ILE A 103 -0.50 8.42 -9.40
C ILE A 103 -0.56 9.22 -10.69
N LEU A 104 0.60 9.59 -11.22
CA LEU A 104 0.71 10.08 -12.58
C LEU A 104 0.90 8.88 -13.51
N ILE A 105 0.03 8.73 -14.48
CA ILE A 105 0.13 7.72 -15.54
C ILE A 105 0.58 8.44 -16.80
N GLU A 106 1.68 7.98 -17.36
CA GLU A 106 2.23 8.43 -18.63
C GLU A 106 2.01 7.31 -19.65
N VAL A 107 1.23 7.58 -20.68
CA VAL A 107 1.01 6.67 -21.80
C VAL A 107 1.76 7.21 -23.00
N ILE A 108 2.74 6.46 -23.48
CA ILE A 108 3.61 6.85 -24.59
C ILE A 108 3.17 6.10 -25.85
N GLY A 109 2.69 6.83 -26.84
CA GLY A 109 2.34 6.31 -28.15
C GLY A 109 3.57 5.78 -28.91
N SER A 110 3.47 4.56 -29.42
CA SER A 110 4.56 3.89 -30.16
C SER A 110 4.34 3.90 -31.68
N GLY A 111 3.41 4.72 -32.18
CA GLY A 111 2.94 4.70 -33.57
C GLY A 111 1.68 3.85 -33.75
N ALA A 112 1.10 3.88 -34.96
CA ALA A 112 -0.20 3.25 -35.25
C ALA A 112 -0.23 1.71 -35.10
N ASP A 113 0.93 1.04 -35.19
CA ASP A 113 1.04 -0.42 -35.27
C ASP A 113 1.61 -1.09 -34.00
N ALA A 114 1.92 -0.33 -32.94
CA ALA A 114 2.54 -0.85 -31.73
C ALA A 114 1.77 -0.48 -30.45
N GLU A 115 1.71 -1.39 -29.49
CA GLU A 115 1.06 -1.12 -28.20
C GLU A 115 1.76 0.02 -27.46
N PRO A 116 1.00 0.96 -26.87
CA PRO A 116 1.57 2.09 -26.15
C PRO A 116 2.26 1.62 -24.87
N THR A 117 3.36 2.29 -24.50
CA THR A 117 4.08 1.98 -23.27
C THR A 117 3.47 2.77 -22.10
N VAL A 118 3.12 2.08 -21.02
CA VAL A 118 2.58 2.70 -19.81
C VAL A 118 3.66 2.82 -18.74
N LYS A 119 3.79 4.01 -18.16
CA LYS A 119 4.59 4.27 -16.97
C LYS A 119 3.71 4.91 -15.89
N ALA A 120 4.00 4.61 -14.63
CA ALA A 120 3.28 5.14 -13.49
C ALA A 120 4.26 5.74 -12.48
N TYR A 121 3.89 6.85 -11.86
CA TYR A 121 4.71 7.55 -10.88
C TYR A 121 3.89 7.93 -9.64
N GLU A 122 4.46 7.72 -8.45
CA GLU A 122 3.84 8.06 -7.17
C GLU A 122 3.91 9.57 -6.96
N ASN A 123 2.76 10.18 -6.70
CA ASN A 123 2.67 11.57 -6.26
C ASN A 123 1.97 11.67 -4.89
N LYS A 124 2.09 12.84 -4.25
CA LYS A 124 1.42 13.20 -3.00
C LYS A 124 0.41 14.30 -3.24
N PHE A 125 -0.62 14.34 -2.39
CA PHE A 125 -1.59 15.42 -2.43
C PHE A 125 -0.90 16.77 -2.16
N GLY A 126 -1.16 17.76 -3.02
CA GLY A 126 -0.59 19.11 -2.91
C GLY A 126 0.81 19.29 -3.52
N ARG A 127 1.37 18.26 -4.17
CA ARG A 127 2.62 18.38 -4.95
C ARG A 127 2.30 18.41 -6.45
N GLU A 128 2.97 19.28 -7.19
CA GLU A 128 2.85 19.39 -8.65
C GLU A 128 3.31 18.09 -9.34
N TYR A 129 2.67 17.75 -10.46
CA TYR A 129 3.02 16.55 -11.24
C TYR A 129 4.26 16.76 -12.09
N PHE A 130 4.39 17.96 -12.65
CA PHE A 130 5.50 18.36 -13.49
C PHE A 130 6.30 19.44 -12.78
N PRO A 131 7.62 19.44 -12.91
CA PRO A 131 8.43 20.51 -12.37
C PRO A 131 8.21 21.81 -13.13
N SER A 132 8.42 22.93 -12.46
CA SER A 132 8.43 24.24 -13.11
C SER A 132 9.57 24.32 -14.14
N PRO A 133 9.33 24.93 -15.31
CA PRO A 133 10.31 24.96 -16.41
C PRO A 133 11.61 25.70 -16.05
N ASP A 134 11.59 26.55 -15.03
CA ASP A 134 12.73 27.35 -14.60
C ASP A 134 13.77 26.57 -13.78
N ILE A 135 13.46 25.33 -13.39
CA ILE A 135 14.33 24.51 -12.55
C ILE A 135 15.27 23.68 -13.44
N LEU A 136 16.58 23.93 -13.35
CA LEU A 136 17.60 23.26 -14.18
C LEU A 136 17.69 21.74 -13.95
N PHE A 137 17.49 21.28 -12.71
CA PHE A 137 17.56 19.86 -12.34
C PHE A 137 16.44 19.53 -11.34
N PRO A 138 15.21 19.36 -11.82
CA PRO A 138 14.08 19.14 -10.95
C PRO A 138 14.08 17.75 -10.34
N GLU A 139 13.49 17.64 -9.14
CA GLU A 139 13.23 16.35 -8.51
C GLU A 139 12.15 15.59 -9.28
N THR A 140 12.49 14.41 -9.81
CA THR A 140 11.54 13.56 -10.53
C THR A 140 10.66 12.75 -9.58
N LEU A 141 9.46 12.41 -10.03
CA LEU A 141 8.56 11.55 -9.28
C LEU A 141 9.11 10.11 -9.22
N LYS A 142 8.80 9.41 -8.14
CA LYS A 142 9.25 8.03 -7.96
C LYS A 142 8.44 7.11 -8.88
N PRO A 143 9.08 6.26 -9.70
CA PRO A 143 8.34 5.30 -10.51
C PRO A 143 7.65 4.27 -9.61
N VAL A 144 6.43 3.92 -9.98
CA VAL A 144 5.67 2.81 -9.40
C VAL A 144 5.92 1.60 -10.28
N GLU A 145 6.44 0.54 -9.68
CA GLU A 145 6.63 -0.73 -10.38
C GLU A 145 5.27 -1.30 -10.79
N LEU A 146 5.15 -1.63 -12.08
CA LEU A 146 4.00 -2.34 -12.61
C LEU A 146 4.14 -3.83 -12.28
N ASP A 147 3.01 -4.49 -12.06
CA ASP A 147 2.94 -5.93 -11.86
C ASP A 147 3.40 -6.67 -13.14
N ALA A 148 3.65 -7.99 -13.06
CA ALA A 148 4.08 -8.82 -14.19
C ALA A 148 3.15 -8.75 -15.42
N GLU A 149 1.88 -8.39 -15.19
CA GLU A 149 0.86 -8.19 -16.23
C GLU A 149 0.71 -6.71 -16.66
N GLY A 150 1.65 -5.84 -16.31
CA GLY A 150 1.60 -4.41 -16.64
C GLY A 150 0.56 -3.61 -15.84
N ARG A 151 0.12 -4.12 -14.69
CA ARG A 151 -0.94 -3.52 -13.86
C ARG A 151 -0.37 -2.58 -12.80
N ILE A 152 -1.04 -1.45 -12.59
CA ILE A 152 -0.67 -0.51 -11.52
C ILE A 152 -1.08 -1.10 -10.16
N THR A 153 -0.11 -1.32 -9.26
CA THR A 153 -0.39 -1.88 -7.94
C THR A 153 -0.60 -0.78 -6.90
N ILE A 154 -1.77 -0.79 -6.27
CA ILE A 154 -2.15 0.10 -5.16
C ILE A 154 -2.23 -0.73 -3.89
N THR A 155 -1.65 -0.26 -2.80
CA THR A 155 -1.59 -0.98 -1.53
C THR A 155 -2.24 -0.18 -0.40
N VAL A 156 -2.41 -0.81 0.77
CA VAL A 156 -2.80 -0.10 2.00
C VAL A 156 -1.59 0.51 2.71
N MET A 157 -1.79 1.60 3.44
CA MET A 157 -0.75 2.20 4.26
C MET A 157 -0.30 1.26 5.39
N ASN A 158 1.01 0.96 5.46
CA ASN A 158 1.58 0.05 6.47
C ASN A 158 1.27 0.45 7.93
N LYS A 159 1.35 1.75 8.27
CA LYS A 159 1.15 2.21 9.66
C LYS A 159 -0.32 2.34 10.07
N GLN A 160 -1.19 2.64 9.12
CA GLN A 160 -2.60 2.89 9.38
C GLN A 160 -3.44 2.42 8.19
N PRO A 161 -3.61 1.09 8.02
CA PRO A 161 -4.29 0.54 6.84
C PRO A 161 -5.79 0.86 6.83
N ILE A 162 -6.43 0.89 8.00
CA ILE A 162 -7.86 1.14 8.17
C ILE A 162 -8.11 2.61 8.52
N ARG A 163 -9.10 3.21 7.88
CA ARG A 163 -9.55 4.56 8.13
C ARG A 163 -10.37 4.61 9.43
N ARG A 164 -9.95 5.46 10.36
CA ARG A 164 -10.61 5.60 11.67
C ARG A 164 -11.53 6.81 11.64
N TYR A 165 -12.84 6.57 11.51
CA TYR A 165 -13.86 7.63 11.59
C TYR A 165 -14.27 7.95 13.03
N ILE A 166 -14.11 7.00 13.93
CA ILE A 166 -14.57 7.11 15.32
C ILE A 166 -13.35 7.30 16.21
N ILE A 167 -13.37 8.37 17.00
CA ILE A 167 -12.39 8.63 18.06
C ILE A 167 -13.07 8.28 19.38
N VAL A 168 -12.54 7.28 20.08
CA VAL A 168 -13.01 6.90 21.41
C VAL A 168 -12.44 7.91 22.42
N ARG A 169 -13.31 8.62 23.15
CA ARG A 169 -12.90 9.68 24.10
C ARG A 169 -12.08 9.14 25.28
N ASN A 170 -12.52 8.02 25.86
CA ASN A 170 -11.87 7.38 27.01
C ASN A 170 -11.49 5.94 26.63
N PRO A 171 -10.34 5.71 25.96
CA PRO A 171 -9.86 4.36 25.73
C PRO A 171 -9.59 3.66 27.07
N GLY A 172 -10.08 2.43 27.24
CA GLY A 172 -9.83 1.65 28.45
C GLY A 172 -8.34 1.41 28.74
N ILE A 173 -8.05 0.93 29.95
CA ILE A 173 -6.68 0.68 30.44
C ILE A 173 -5.90 -0.33 29.58
N LEU A 174 -6.61 -1.21 28.87
CA LEU A 174 -6.00 -2.18 27.95
C LEU A 174 -5.73 -1.62 26.55
N SER A 175 -6.40 -0.53 26.16
CA SER A 175 -6.24 0.09 24.84
C SER A 175 -5.41 1.37 24.87
N SER A 176 -5.18 1.96 26.05
CA SER A 176 -4.30 3.12 26.24
C SER A 176 -3.37 2.97 27.45
N GLY A 177 -2.24 3.67 27.43
CA GLY A 177 -1.28 3.71 28.53
C GLY A 177 -0.18 2.63 28.51
N PRO A 178 0.60 2.50 29.60
CA PRO A 178 1.78 1.63 29.67
C PRO A 178 1.45 0.15 29.50
N ILE A 179 0.34 -0.31 30.11
CA ILE A 179 -0.13 -1.71 30.03
C ILE A 179 -0.52 -2.04 28.59
N ALA A 180 -1.28 -1.17 27.92
CA ALA A 180 -1.62 -1.31 26.51
C ALA A 180 -0.37 -1.33 25.60
N SER A 181 0.66 -0.53 25.92
CA SER A 181 1.91 -0.52 25.16
C SER A 181 2.67 -1.84 25.26
N ILE A 182 2.65 -2.48 26.43
CA ILE A 182 3.26 -3.79 26.65
C ILE A 182 2.49 -4.85 25.87
N LEU A 183 1.16 -4.89 25.99
CA LEU A 183 0.30 -5.86 25.33
C LEU A 183 0.39 -5.78 23.79
N ASN A 184 0.43 -4.57 23.23
CA ASN A 184 0.45 -4.37 21.77
C ASN A 184 1.83 -4.62 21.13
N SER A 185 2.89 -4.75 21.92
CA SER A 185 4.25 -4.97 21.41
C SER A 185 4.75 -6.37 21.78
N ARG A 186 4.91 -7.24 20.78
CA ARG A 186 5.40 -8.62 20.97
C ARG A 186 6.70 -8.68 21.78
N LEU A 187 7.62 -7.73 21.55
CA LEU A 187 8.91 -7.67 22.25
C LEU A 187 8.76 -7.24 23.71
N LYS A 188 7.94 -6.21 23.99
CA LYS A 188 7.70 -5.76 25.38
C LYS A 188 6.96 -6.82 26.18
N LEU A 189 5.97 -7.48 25.57
CA LEU A 189 5.24 -8.59 26.17
C LEU A 189 6.17 -9.75 26.51
N ALA A 190 7.06 -10.16 25.59
CA ALA A 190 8.07 -11.18 25.85
C ALA A 190 8.98 -10.79 27.03
N GLY A 191 9.44 -9.54 27.09
CA GLY A 191 10.26 -9.03 28.19
C GLY A 191 9.54 -9.05 29.55
N VAL A 192 8.24 -8.76 29.58
CA VAL A 192 7.46 -8.84 30.83
C VAL A 192 7.26 -10.29 31.26
N ILE A 193 6.98 -11.20 30.32
CA ILE A 193 6.85 -12.63 30.61
C ILE A 193 8.16 -13.20 31.15
N THR A 194 9.31 -12.83 30.60
CA THR A 194 10.61 -13.31 31.11
C THR A 194 10.91 -12.79 32.51
N VAL A 195 10.58 -11.54 32.82
CA VAL A 195 10.70 -11.00 34.18
C VAL A 195 9.80 -11.77 35.15
N ILE A 196 8.53 -12.00 34.79
CA ILE A 196 7.60 -12.79 35.62
C ILE A 196 8.14 -14.20 35.83
N MET A 197 8.61 -14.85 34.77
CA MET A 197 9.21 -16.18 34.86
C MET A 197 10.47 -16.17 35.74
N MET A 198 11.30 -15.15 35.69
CA MET A 198 12.48 -15.05 36.56
C MET A 198 12.11 -15.06 38.06
N PHE A 199 10.97 -14.47 38.42
CA PHE A 199 10.46 -14.48 39.80
C PHE A 199 9.75 -15.78 40.18
N VAL A 200 9.00 -16.39 39.26
CA VAL A 200 8.18 -17.58 39.54
C VAL A 200 8.98 -18.88 39.40
N PHE A 201 9.99 -18.92 38.53
CA PHE A 201 10.78 -20.10 38.22
C PHE A 201 11.49 -20.71 39.43
N PRO A 202 12.10 -19.95 40.37
CA PRO A 202 12.68 -20.53 41.58
C PRO A 202 11.65 -21.26 42.45
N PHE A 203 10.44 -20.72 42.57
CA PHE A 203 9.36 -21.33 43.35
C PHE A 203 8.87 -22.63 42.69
N LEU A 204 8.77 -22.64 41.36
CA LEU A 204 8.44 -23.85 40.60
C LEU A 204 9.52 -24.91 40.71
N LEU A 205 10.81 -24.54 40.59
CA LEU A 205 11.93 -25.47 40.75
C LEU A 205 11.95 -26.11 42.15
N GLU A 206 11.69 -25.35 43.20
CA GLU A 206 11.64 -25.89 44.56
C GLU A 206 10.53 -26.93 44.77
N LYS A 207 9.45 -26.85 43.99
CA LYS A 207 8.30 -27.78 44.09
C LYS A 207 8.40 -28.97 43.14
N LEU A 208 9.00 -28.79 41.97
CA LEU A 208 9.08 -29.83 40.93
C LEU A 208 10.37 -30.63 40.99
N ASP A 209 11.50 -30.03 41.41
CA ASP A 209 12.80 -30.69 41.53
C ASP A 209 13.61 -30.16 42.73
N PRO A 210 13.37 -30.73 43.93
CA PRO A 210 13.99 -30.25 45.16
C PRO A 210 15.49 -30.56 45.26
N GLU A 211 16.00 -31.52 44.47
CA GLU A 211 17.42 -31.89 44.49
C GLU A 211 18.26 -30.82 43.79
N THR A 212 17.81 -30.37 42.61
CA THR A 212 18.46 -29.27 41.87
C THR A 212 18.37 -27.95 42.65
N ALA A 213 17.26 -27.69 43.34
CA ALA A 213 17.10 -26.49 44.18
C ALA A 213 18.10 -26.46 45.36
N LYS A 214 18.39 -27.61 46.00
CA LYS A 214 19.39 -27.72 47.07
C LYS A 214 20.81 -27.48 46.55
N ALA A 215 21.16 -28.07 45.40
CA ALA A 215 22.47 -27.89 44.79
C ALA A 215 22.75 -26.41 44.44
N VAL A 216 21.76 -25.71 43.88
CA VAL A 216 21.88 -24.27 43.56
C VAL A 216 22.04 -23.41 44.82
N ARG A 217 21.35 -23.76 45.93
CA ARG A 217 21.51 -23.05 47.21
C ARG A 217 22.91 -23.26 47.79
N GLN A 218 23.43 -24.48 47.81
CA GLN A 218 24.78 -24.77 48.30
C GLN A 218 25.85 -23.99 47.53
N GLN A 219 25.77 -23.96 46.19
CA GLN A 219 26.67 -23.15 45.37
C GLN A 219 26.57 -21.65 45.64
N LYS A 220 25.37 -21.12 45.92
CA LYS A 220 25.20 -19.72 46.33
C LYS A 220 25.84 -19.43 47.68
N PHE A 221 25.70 -20.34 48.66
CA PHE A 221 26.34 -20.21 49.97
C PHE A 221 27.86 -20.26 49.88
N GLU A 222 28.42 -21.19 49.11
CA GLU A 222 29.87 -21.29 48.89
C GLU A 222 30.45 -20.03 48.24
N LYS A 223 29.78 -19.51 47.20
CA LYS A 223 30.17 -18.26 46.54
C LYS A 223 30.04 -17.04 47.45
N ALA A 224 29.03 -16.98 48.31
CA ALA A 224 28.87 -15.91 49.28
C ALA A 224 30.02 -15.94 50.32
N ASN A 225 30.30 -17.11 50.89
CA ASN A 225 31.37 -17.31 51.86
C ASN A 225 32.75 -16.98 51.29
N ALA A 226 33.03 -17.38 50.04
CA ALA A 226 34.26 -17.01 49.35
C ALA A 226 34.44 -15.49 49.22
N LYS A 227 33.34 -14.75 49.03
CA LYS A 227 33.34 -13.29 48.91
C LYS A 227 33.66 -12.58 50.23
N TYR A 228 33.19 -13.12 51.36
CA TYR A 228 33.52 -12.60 52.70
C TYR A 228 35.00 -12.81 53.02
N LEU A 229 35.55 -14.00 52.73
CA LEU A 229 36.97 -14.32 52.95
C LEU A 229 37.94 -13.44 52.15
N THR A 230 37.51 -12.92 50.99
CA THR A 230 38.30 -11.97 50.20
C THR A 230 38.17 -10.52 50.64
N LYS A 231 37.12 -10.16 51.40
CA LYS A 231 36.87 -8.78 51.85
C LYS A 231 37.66 -8.44 53.12
N ASP A 232 37.97 -9.45 53.94
CA ASP A 232 38.82 -9.33 55.14
C ASP A 232 40.33 -9.33 54.83
N LYS A 233 40.71 -9.44 53.55
CA LYS A 233 42.11 -9.43 53.07
C LYS A 233 42.52 -8.14 52.33
N LYS A 234 41.74 -7.07 52.46
CA LYS A 234 42.09 -5.70 52.03
C LYS A 234 42.09 -4.78 53.25
#